data_AF-A0A158BBR1-F1
#
_entry.id   AF-A0A158BBR1-F1
#
_cell.length_a   1.000
_cell.length_b   1.000
_cell.length_c   1.000
_cell.angle_alpha   90.00
_cell.angle_beta   90.00
_cell.angle_gamma   90.00
#
_symmetry.space_group_name_H-M   'P 1'
#
loop_
_entity.id
_entity.type
_entity.pdbx_description
1 polymer ?
#
loop_
_entity_poly.entity_id
_entity_poly.type
_entity_poly.pdbx_seq_one_letter_code
_entity_poly.pdbx_strand_id
1 'polypeptide(L)'
;MTHTNPLFDAVTDDALAARFTDTDAAVRRLAVLEAADLEDEAWLPLLADALRHDTDADVRRTAAERLSAWETNEAVDALCAALDDADTNTREAAADSLTALKDPVAGERLLPYLADADADAFARAALLRALRELRLPAAAEPALAALSDASPFVRREAIGVLGWLRHAHALPQLKQLARTDASTEVRHAAVGALGFATDDSVIETLTLALADEAWRVREEAAATLGKLRLVAARHALESALADDYWQVTLQAVRALGRLRDAASTHAVSDLLIFPISNVRKEAALALGELGNADALAVLEAALNDGDPEVRKAARIAIAQIGERGALHGAR
;
A
#
# COMPACT_ATOMS: atom_id res chain seq x y z
N MET A 1 4.20 51.06 34.02
CA MET A 1 2.87 50.43 34.09
C MET A 1 2.72 49.54 32.86
N THR A 2 3.28 48.35 32.94
CA THR A 2 3.10 47.29 31.95
C THR A 2 1.90 46.47 32.40
N HIS A 3 0.84 46.45 31.58
CA HIS A 3 -0.29 45.58 31.79
C HIS A 3 0.15 44.13 31.52
N THR A 4 0.48 43.40 32.57
CA THR A 4 0.53 41.93 32.53
C THR A 4 -0.90 41.42 32.61
N ASN A 5 -1.32 40.73 31.56
CA ASN A 5 -2.60 40.03 31.49
C ASN A 5 -2.44 38.72 32.29
N PRO A 6 -3.15 38.51 33.43
CA PRO A 6 -2.90 37.42 34.37
C PRO A 6 -3.41 36.04 33.90
N LEU A 7 -3.69 35.88 32.61
CA LEU A 7 -4.23 34.65 32.01
C LEU A 7 -3.19 33.86 31.21
N PHE A 8 -1.98 34.40 31.05
CA PHE A 8 -0.85 33.75 30.40
C PHE A 8 0.44 34.15 31.15
N ASP A 9 0.55 33.74 32.41
CA ASP A 9 1.90 33.66 32.99
C ASP A 9 2.66 32.63 32.15
N ALA A 10 3.78 33.05 31.57
CA ALA A 10 4.67 32.13 30.86
C ALA A 10 5.06 31.04 31.85
N VAL A 11 4.56 29.82 31.63
CA VAL A 11 5.00 28.65 32.38
C VAL A 11 6.51 28.58 32.19
N THR A 12 7.26 28.76 33.27
CA THR A 12 8.71 28.63 33.21
C THR A 12 9.06 27.18 32.93
N ASP A 13 10.15 26.91 32.23
CA ASP A 13 10.59 25.54 31.95
C ASP A 13 10.63 24.68 33.22
N ASP A 14 11.08 25.23 34.36
CA ASP A 14 11.07 24.53 35.65
C ASP A 14 9.66 24.11 36.12
N ALA A 15 8.64 24.94 35.84
CA ALA A 15 7.25 24.68 36.24
C ALA A 15 6.60 23.63 35.34
N LEU A 16 6.93 23.63 34.04
CA LEU A 16 6.48 22.59 33.11
C LEU A 16 7.17 21.26 33.40
N ALA A 17 8.48 21.26 33.65
CA ALA A 17 9.25 20.06 33.99
C ALA A 17 8.72 19.38 35.27
N ALA A 18 8.37 20.16 36.30
CA ALA A 18 7.81 19.61 37.54
C ALA A 18 6.52 18.80 37.30
N ARG A 19 5.69 19.19 36.33
CA ARG A 19 4.41 18.53 36.01
C ARG A 19 4.59 17.14 35.42
N PHE A 20 5.77 16.78 34.87
CA PHE A 20 6.05 15.42 34.41
C PHE A 20 6.12 14.39 35.57
N THR A 21 6.25 14.86 36.82
CA THR A 21 6.32 14.00 38.01
C THR A 21 5.09 14.11 38.91
N ASP A 22 4.03 14.78 38.43
CA ASP A 22 2.80 14.97 39.21
C ASP A 22 2.12 13.63 39.52
N THR A 23 1.47 13.54 40.68
CA THR A 23 0.68 12.36 41.06
C THR A 23 -0.51 12.11 40.14
N ASP A 24 -1.09 13.16 39.54
CA ASP A 24 -2.21 13.08 38.62
C ASP A 24 -1.74 12.85 37.18
N ALA A 25 -2.15 11.73 36.58
CA ALA A 25 -1.83 11.39 35.19
C ALA A 25 -2.36 12.44 34.19
N ALA A 26 -3.47 13.11 34.49
CA ALA A 26 -3.99 14.17 33.63
C ALA A 26 -3.04 15.37 33.57
N VAL A 27 -2.40 15.73 34.70
CA VAL A 27 -1.42 16.81 34.77
C VAL A 27 -0.16 16.44 34.00
N ARG A 28 0.34 15.20 34.19
CA ARG A 28 1.50 14.68 33.43
C ARG A 28 1.22 14.65 31.93
N ARG A 29 0.04 14.18 31.52
CA ARG A 29 -0.38 14.15 30.11
C ARG A 29 -0.46 15.56 29.50
N LEU A 30 -0.99 16.54 30.24
CA LEU A 30 -0.99 17.93 29.79
C LEU A 30 0.43 18.49 29.67
N ALA A 31 1.35 18.07 30.54
CA ALA A 31 2.76 18.45 30.43
C ALA A 31 3.41 17.89 29.16
N VAL A 32 3.13 16.63 28.81
CA VAL A 32 3.57 16.03 27.54
C VAL A 32 3.05 16.81 26.33
N LEU A 33 1.76 17.17 26.31
CA LEU A 33 1.17 17.95 25.21
C LEU A 33 1.82 19.32 25.09
N GLU A 34 1.92 20.04 26.21
CA GLU A 34 2.46 21.40 26.23
C GLU A 34 3.94 21.42 25.88
N ALA A 35 4.75 20.51 26.44
CA ALA A 35 6.16 20.37 26.09
C ALA A 35 6.34 20.02 24.61
N ALA A 36 5.43 19.21 24.07
CA ALA A 36 5.51 18.85 22.67
C ALA A 36 5.18 20.00 21.72
N ASP A 37 4.18 20.81 22.06
CA ASP A 37 3.75 21.99 21.29
C ASP A 37 4.81 23.11 21.30
N LEU A 38 5.79 23.06 22.21
CA LEU A 38 6.94 23.98 22.20
C LEU A 38 7.96 23.64 21.11
N GLU A 39 7.95 22.40 20.58
CA GLU A 39 8.87 21.91 19.54
C GLU A 39 10.38 22.08 19.88
N ASP A 40 10.72 22.20 21.16
CA ASP A 40 12.10 22.35 21.64
C ASP A 40 12.69 20.99 22.03
N GLU A 41 13.82 20.64 21.41
CA GLU A 41 14.56 19.40 21.67
C GLU A 41 15.00 19.24 23.13
N ALA A 42 15.07 20.32 23.91
CA ALA A 42 15.35 20.26 25.35
C ALA A 42 14.34 19.39 26.13
N TRP A 43 13.12 19.21 25.61
CA TRP A 43 12.07 18.39 26.22
C TRP A 43 12.11 16.92 25.83
N LEU A 44 12.91 16.55 24.82
CA LEU A 44 12.99 15.18 24.32
C LEU A 44 13.28 14.15 25.40
N PRO A 45 14.23 14.35 26.34
CA PRO A 45 14.49 13.38 27.39
C PRO A 45 13.28 13.14 28.30
N LEU A 46 12.49 14.18 28.60
CA LEU A 46 11.30 14.06 29.45
C LEU A 46 10.13 13.40 28.70
N LEU A 47 9.95 13.74 27.42
CA LEU A 47 8.95 13.09 26.57
C LEU A 47 9.27 11.60 26.37
N ALA A 48 10.55 11.27 26.14
CA ALA A 48 11.01 9.91 26.00
C ALA A 48 10.94 9.10 27.31
N ASP A 49 11.24 9.72 28.45
CA ASP A 49 11.03 9.09 29.77
C ASP A 49 9.55 8.86 30.06
N ALA A 50 8.68 9.82 29.76
CA ALA A 50 7.23 9.67 29.88
C ALA A 50 6.71 8.50 29.03
N LEU A 51 7.21 8.34 27.80
CA LEU A 51 6.86 7.18 26.96
C LEU A 51 7.34 5.86 27.58
N ARG A 52 8.57 5.79 28.07
CA ARG A 52 9.15 4.53 28.53
C ARG A 52 8.61 4.09 29.90
N HIS A 53 8.39 5.03 30.81
CA HIS A 53 8.32 4.74 32.24
C HIS A 53 7.05 5.25 32.92
N ASP A 54 6.19 6.04 32.27
CA ASP A 54 4.97 6.51 32.94
C ASP A 54 4.05 5.35 33.27
N THR A 55 3.53 5.33 34.49
CA THR A 55 2.62 4.28 34.96
C THR A 55 1.28 4.27 34.23
N ASP A 56 0.85 5.42 33.68
CA ASP A 56 -0.43 5.60 33.02
C ASP A 56 -0.30 5.46 31.50
N ALA A 57 -1.11 4.58 30.92
CA ALA A 57 -1.06 4.27 29.49
C ALA A 57 -1.44 5.47 28.60
N ASP A 58 -2.33 6.36 29.05
CA ASP A 58 -2.70 7.54 28.27
C ASP A 58 -1.57 8.57 28.22
N VAL A 59 -0.75 8.67 29.27
CA VAL A 59 0.47 9.50 29.24
C VAL A 59 1.47 8.90 28.25
N ARG A 60 1.76 7.60 28.34
CA ARG A 60 2.69 6.92 27.43
C ARG A 60 2.23 7.03 25.97
N ARG A 61 0.97 6.71 25.68
CA ARG A 61 0.38 6.87 24.34
C ARG A 61 0.49 8.30 23.83
N THR A 62 0.17 9.29 24.66
CA THR A 62 0.27 10.70 24.26
C THR A 62 1.73 11.06 23.95
N ALA A 63 2.69 10.58 24.73
CA ALA A 63 4.11 10.77 24.44
C ALA A 63 4.52 10.12 23.11
N ALA A 64 4.07 8.88 22.84
CA ALA A 64 4.31 8.22 21.55
C ALA A 64 3.76 9.02 20.36
N GLU A 65 2.53 9.54 20.46
CA GLU A 65 1.90 10.36 19.41
C GLU A 65 2.65 11.67 19.15
N ARG A 66 3.30 12.24 20.18
CA ARG A 66 4.00 13.52 20.06
C ARG A 66 5.43 13.37 19.60
N LEU A 67 6.11 12.28 19.98
CA LEU A 67 7.52 12.06 19.65
C LEU A 67 7.79 11.98 18.15
N SER A 68 6.79 11.72 17.30
CA SER A 68 6.93 11.77 15.84
C SER A 68 7.34 13.15 15.29
N ALA A 69 7.19 14.22 16.08
CA ALA A 69 7.65 15.55 15.70
C ALA A 69 9.18 15.67 15.63
N TRP A 70 9.91 14.74 16.27
CA TRP A 70 11.37 14.69 16.22
C TRP A 70 11.86 13.39 15.60
N GLU A 71 12.71 13.51 14.60
CA GLU A 71 13.33 12.35 13.94
C GLU A 71 14.74 12.09 14.48
N THR A 72 14.96 12.34 15.78
CA THR A 72 16.23 12.10 16.45
C THR A 72 16.38 10.64 16.88
N ASN A 73 17.62 10.17 17.05
CA ASN A 73 17.89 8.80 17.51
C ASN A 73 17.19 8.49 18.84
N GLU A 74 17.12 9.45 19.77
CA GLU A 74 16.47 9.25 21.06
C GLU A 74 14.96 9.06 20.95
N ALA A 75 14.30 9.86 20.11
CA ALA A 75 12.87 9.74 19.84
C ALA A 75 12.55 8.41 19.14
N VAL A 76 13.33 8.04 18.11
CA VAL A 76 13.16 6.76 17.40
C VAL A 76 13.39 5.59 18.35
N ASP A 77 14.41 5.62 19.19
CA ASP A 77 14.68 4.56 20.17
C ASP A 77 13.55 4.42 21.21
N ALA A 78 12.94 5.54 21.62
CA ALA A 78 11.78 5.53 22.52
C ALA A 78 10.55 4.89 21.86
N LEU A 79 10.26 5.28 20.62
CA LEU A 79 9.15 4.74 19.85
C LEU A 79 9.34 3.23 19.55
N CYS A 80 10.54 2.82 19.17
CA CYS A 80 10.85 1.41 18.95
C CYS A 80 10.67 0.57 20.22
N ALA A 81 11.12 1.06 21.38
CA ALA A 81 10.91 0.36 22.65
C ALA A 81 9.42 0.26 23.03
N ALA A 82 8.62 1.28 22.70
CA ALA A 82 7.18 1.29 22.96
C ALA A 82 6.38 0.32 22.08
N LEU A 83 7.00 -0.31 21.07
CA LEU A 83 6.36 -1.41 20.33
C LEU A 83 6.12 -2.64 21.19
N ASP A 84 6.78 -2.77 22.35
CA ASP A 84 6.57 -3.84 23.33
C ASP A 84 5.75 -3.37 24.55
N ASP A 85 5.10 -2.20 24.48
CA ASP A 85 4.26 -1.70 25.57
C ASP A 85 3.12 -2.68 25.92
N ALA A 86 2.77 -2.78 27.20
CA ALA A 86 1.67 -3.63 27.64
C ALA A 86 0.29 -3.13 27.16
N ASP A 87 0.14 -1.83 26.94
CA ASP A 87 -1.09 -1.22 26.41
C ASP A 87 -1.09 -1.20 24.88
N THR A 88 -2.12 -1.79 24.29
CA THR A 88 -2.22 -1.92 22.82
C THR A 88 -2.33 -0.57 22.11
N ASN A 89 -2.95 0.45 22.72
CA ASN A 89 -3.08 1.76 22.08
C ASN A 89 -1.74 2.51 22.08
N THR A 90 -0.92 2.35 23.13
CA THR A 90 0.46 2.86 23.14
C THR A 90 1.30 2.20 22.05
N ARG A 91 1.20 0.88 21.89
CA ARG A 91 1.92 0.15 20.82
C ARG A 91 1.54 0.65 19.42
N GLU A 92 0.24 0.81 19.16
CA GLU A 92 -0.27 1.31 17.87
C GLU A 92 0.16 2.76 17.64
N ALA A 93 0.08 3.63 18.66
CA ALA A 93 0.58 5.00 18.56
C ALA A 93 2.07 5.05 18.23
N ALA A 94 2.89 4.20 18.85
CA ALA A 94 4.30 4.10 18.52
C ALA A 94 4.54 3.63 17.08
N ALA A 95 3.81 2.61 16.61
CA ALA A 95 3.89 2.11 15.24
C ALA A 95 3.49 3.16 14.19
N ASP A 96 2.42 3.92 14.45
CA ASP A 96 1.96 5.01 13.59
C ASP A 96 2.98 6.15 13.54
N SER A 97 3.53 6.54 14.69
CA SER A 97 4.60 7.55 14.79
C SER A 97 5.86 7.13 14.02
N LEU A 98 6.28 5.87 14.11
CA LEU A 98 7.41 5.36 13.32
C LEU A 98 7.13 5.38 11.81
N THR A 99 5.88 5.16 11.40
CA THR A 99 5.48 5.25 9.99
C THR A 99 5.47 6.70 9.49
N ALA A 100 5.32 7.67 10.40
CA ALA A 100 5.33 9.09 10.06
C ALA A 100 6.73 9.64 9.75
N LEU A 101 7.81 8.93 10.13
CA LEU A 101 9.19 9.32 9.82
C LEU A 101 9.39 9.62 8.32
N LYS A 102 10.29 10.57 8.03
CA LYS A 102 10.60 11.03 6.67
C LYS A 102 12.08 10.97 6.34
N ASP A 103 12.97 11.03 7.33
CA ASP A 103 14.42 10.94 7.18
C ASP A 103 14.88 9.48 7.13
N PRO A 104 15.44 9.01 6.00
CA PRO A 104 16.02 7.68 5.91
C PRO A 104 17.16 7.44 6.90
N VAL A 105 17.91 8.48 7.31
CA VAL A 105 19.00 8.35 8.29
C VAL A 105 18.45 7.97 9.65
N ALA A 106 17.37 8.63 10.10
CA ALA A 106 16.64 8.22 11.30
C ALA A 106 16.06 6.80 11.13
N GLY A 107 15.61 6.46 9.92
CA GLY A 107 15.15 5.12 9.54
C GLY A 107 16.15 3.99 9.72
N GLU A 108 17.45 4.24 9.56
CA GLU A 108 18.48 3.22 9.78
C GLU A 108 18.45 2.71 11.22
N ARG A 109 17.97 3.53 12.17
CA ARG A 109 17.84 3.16 13.57
C ARG A 109 16.79 2.08 13.82
N LEU A 110 15.87 1.84 12.89
CA LEU A 110 14.86 0.78 13.00
C LEU A 110 15.45 -0.62 12.76
N LEU A 111 16.58 -0.72 12.04
CA LEU A 111 17.14 -2.01 11.60
C LEU A 111 17.60 -2.91 12.76
N PRO A 112 18.28 -2.40 13.81
CA PRO A 112 18.63 -3.22 14.97
C PRO A 112 17.40 -3.78 15.71
N TYR A 113 16.31 -3.02 15.81
CA TYR A 113 15.06 -3.48 16.44
C TYR A 113 14.36 -4.55 15.59
N LEU A 114 14.42 -4.44 14.26
CA LEU A 114 13.87 -5.47 13.37
C LEU A 114 14.66 -6.77 13.45
N ALA A 115 15.97 -6.68 13.70
CA ALA A 115 16.86 -7.83 13.88
C ALA A 115 16.78 -8.45 15.28
N ASP A 116 16.04 -7.84 16.21
CA ASP A 116 15.83 -8.38 17.55
C ASP A 116 15.02 -9.69 17.46
N ALA A 117 15.58 -10.76 18.01
CA ALA A 117 14.96 -12.07 18.02
C ALA A 117 13.77 -12.17 18.98
N ASP A 118 13.72 -11.30 19.99
CA ASP A 118 12.66 -11.26 21.00
C ASP A 118 11.48 -10.38 20.58
N ALA A 119 11.64 -9.53 19.55
CA ALA A 119 10.57 -8.69 19.03
C ALA A 119 9.41 -9.54 18.53
N ASP A 120 8.17 -9.22 18.96
CA ASP A 120 7.00 -9.98 18.57
C ASP A 120 6.55 -9.70 17.12
N ALA A 121 5.52 -10.42 16.65
CA ALA A 121 5.04 -10.28 15.28
C ALA A 121 4.44 -8.90 14.97
N PHE A 122 3.90 -8.18 15.97
CA PHE A 122 3.39 -6.82 15.79
C PHE A 122 4.56 -5.85 15.61
N ALA A 123 5.56 -5.91 16.49
CA ALA A 123 6.73 -5.04 16.43
C ALA A 123 7.47 -5.20 15.10
N ARG A 124 7.74 -6.45 14.67
CA ARG A 124 8.39 -6.73 13.38
C ARG A 124 7.59 -6.17 12.20
N ALA A 125 6.26 -6.30 12.21
CA ALA A 125 5.40 -5.76 11.15
C ALA A 125 5.39 -4.22 11.15
N ALA A 126 5.31 -3.58 12.32
CA ALA A 126 5.36 -2.12 12.46
C ALA A 126 6.69 -1.55 11.94
N LEU A 127 7.81 -2.16 12.29
CA LEU A 127 9.15 -1.75 11.83
C LEU A 127 9.29 -1.87 10.30
N LEU A 128 8.83 -2.98 9.71
CA LEU A 128 8.82 -3.15 8.25
C LEU A 128 7.91 -2.11 7.56
N ARG A 129 6.75 -1.79 8.15
CA ARG A 129 5.85 -0.77 7.63
C ARG A 129 6.51 0.61 7.61
N ALA A 130 7.19 0.98 8.69
CA ALA A 130 7.93 2.24 8.77
C ALA A 130 9.08 2.31 7.74
N LEU A 131 9.89 1.24 7.66
CA LEU A 131 10.99 1.14 6.68
C LEU A 131 10.51 1.23 5.22
N ARG A 132 9.32 0.72 4.92
CA ARG A 132 8.70 0.80 3.59
C ARG A 132 8.44 2.24 3.15
N GLU A 133 7.89 3.07 4.04
CA GLU A 133 7.59 4.49 3.74
C GLU A 133 8.86 5.30 3.48
N LEU A 134 9.94 4.98 4.20
CA LEU A 134 11.26 5.60 4.02
C LEU A 134 11.97 5.15 2.74
N ARG A 135 11.52 4.05 2.12
CA ARG A 135 12.17 3.40 0.97
C ARG A 135 13.66 3.15 1.22
N LEU A 136 14.00 2.76 2.44
CA LEU A 136 15.39 2.57 2.86
C LEU A 136 15.99 1.34 2.18
N PRO A 137 17.03 1.47 1.33
CA PRO A 137 17.62 0.31 0.63
C PRO A 137 18.20 -0.74 1.58
N ALA A 138 18.73 -0.32 2.74
CA ALA A 138 19.26 -1.22 3.76
C ALA A 138 18.20 -2.16 4.38
N ALA A 139 16.91 -1.86 4.21
CA ALA A 139 15.82 -2.73 4.66
C ALA A 139 15.58 -3.95 3.73
N ALA A 140 16.22 -4.03 2.57
CA ALA A 140 15.99 -5.12 1.61
C ALA A 140 16.34 -6.50 2.18
N GLU A 141 17.53 -6.68 2.76
CA GLU A 141 17.96 -7.97 3.32
C GLU A 141 17.12 -8.40 4.54
N PRO A 142 16.83 -7.52 5.52
CA PRO A 142 15.89 -7.84 6.59
C PRO A 142 14.50 -8.22 6.07
N ALA A 143 13.98 -7.52 5.07
CA ALA A 143 12.69 -7.85 4.47
C ALA A 143 12.71 -9.19 3.72
N LEU A 144 13.81 -9.54 3.03
CA LEU A 144 13.97 -10.86 2.41
C LEU A 144 13.92 -11.98 3.45
N ALA A 145 14.58 -11.81 4.59
CA ALA A 145 14.50 -12.78 5.68
C ALA A 145 13.06 -12.89 6.23
N ALA A 146 12.38 -11.76 6.40
CA ALA A 146 11.01 -11.68 6.90
C ALA A 146 9.95 -12.28 5.96
N LEU A 147 10.27 -12.57 4.69
CA LEU A 147 9.37 -13.32 3.80
C LEU A 147 9.06 -14.75 4.28
N SER A 148 9.86 -15.30 5.19
CA SER A 148 9.66 -16.63 5.77
C SER A 148 9.11 -16.59 7.21
N ASP A 149 8.68 -15.42 7.68
CA ASP A 149 8.15 -15.26 9.04
C ASP A 149 6.88 -16.10 9.27
N ALA A 150 6.69 -16.61 10.48
CA ALA A 150 5.50 -17.38 10.84
C ALA A 150 4.21 -16.54 10.73
N SER A 151 4.29 -15.25 11.04
CA SER A 151 3.16 -14.32 10.97
C SER A 151 2.89 -13.87 9.54
N PRO A 152 1.65 -14.04 9.02
CA PRO A 152 1.30 -13.52 7.70
C PRO A 152 1.34 -11.99 7.64
N PHE A 153 1.17 -11.30 8.77
CA PHE A 153 1.29 -9.84 8.82
C PHE A 153 2.73 -9.39 8.53
N VAL A 154 3.72 -10.04 9.15
CA VAL A 154 5.14 -9.74 8.91
C VAL A 154 5.51 -10.04 7.46
N ARG A 155 5.13 -11.20 6.93
CA ARG A 155 5.37 -11.54 5.50
C ARG A 155 4.77 -10.51 4.55
N ARG A 156 3.55 -10.03 4.83
CA ARG A 156 2.89 -9.01 4.01
C ARG A 156 3.64 -7.68 4.01
N GLU A 157 4.07 -7.18 5.17
CA GLU A 157 4.83 -5.93 5.25
C GLU A 157 6.21 -6.07 4.57
N ALA A 158 6.85 -7.23 4.72
CA ALA A 158 8.10 -7.56 4.04
C ALA A 158 7.96 -7.53 2.50
N ILE A 159 6.89 -8.11 1.96
CA ILE A 159 6.56 -7.99 0.52
C ILE A 159 6.41 -6.52 0.13
N GLY A 160 5.74 -5.72 0.95
CA GLY A 160 5.56 -4.29 0.74
C GLY A 160 6.89 -3.53 0.62
N VAL A 161 7.83 -3.76 1.54
CA VAL A 161 9.19 -3.19 1.48
C VAL A 161 9.87 -3.56 0.17
N LEU A 162 9.92 -4.85 -0.17
CA LEU A 162 10.64 -5.34 -1.35
C LEU A 162 10.01 -4.85 -2.67
N GLY A 163 8.68 -4.76 -2.72
CA GLY A 163 7.95 -4.21 -3.87
C GLY A 163 8.27 -2.73 -4.12
N TRP A 164 8.24 -1.90 -3.07
CA TRP A 164 8.58 -0.47 -3.19
C TRP A 164 10.05 -0.24 -3.56
N LEU A 165 10.96 -1.05 -3.01
CA LEU A 165 12.38 -1.03 -3.39
C LEU A 165 12.64 -1.62 -4.78
N ARG A 166 11.65 -2.30 -5.39
CA ARG A 166 11.78 -3.05 -6.64
C ARG A 166 12.95 -4.04 -6.59
N HIS A 167 13.09 -4.73 -5.46
CA HIS A 167 14.25 -5.55 -5.18
C HIS A 167 14.20 -6.87 -5.98
N ALA A 168 14.87 -6.91 -7.14
CA ALA A 168 14.78 -8.01 -8.10
C ALA A 168 15.15 -9.39 -7.52
N HIS A 169 16.07 -9.46 -6.55
CA HIS A 169 16.44 -10.72 -5.89
C HIS A 169 15.31 -11.33 -5.06
N ALA A 170 14.26 -10.57 -4.73
CA ALA A 170 13.07 -11.10 -4.07
C ALA A 170 12.15 -11.90 -5.00
N LEU A 171 12.26 -11.74 -6.32
CA LEU A 171 11.32 -12.32 -7.29
C LEU A 171 11.11 -13.84 -7.12
N PRO A 172 12.14 -14.68 -6.91
CA PRO A 172 11.92 -16.11 -6.69
C PRO A 172 11.02 -16.42 -5.48
N GLN A 173 11.26 -15.76 -4.34
CA GLN A 173 10.47 -15.94 -3.13
C GLN A 173 9.06 -15.35 -3.28
N LEU A 174 8.91 -14.17 -3.88
CA LEU A 174 7.60 -13.59 -4.18
C LEU A 174 6.77 -14.51 -5.09
N LYS A 175 7.40 -15.14 -6.09
CA LYS A 175 6.74 -16.13 -6.95
C LYS A 175 6.32 -17.39 -6.19
N GLN A 176 7.06 -17.78 -5.16
CA GLN A 176 6.69 -18.91 -4.30
C GLN A 176 5.50 -18.53 -3.40
N LEU A 177 5.58 -17.40 -2.70
CA LEU A 177 4.52 -16.91 -1.82
C LEU A 177 3.20 -16.71 -2.57
N ALA A 178 3.25 -16.13 -3.77
CA ALA A 178 2.06 -15.98 -4.63
C ALA A 178 1.37 -17.30 -4.95
N ARG A 179 2.11 -18.42 -5.01
CA ARG A 179 1.56 -19.75 -5.35
C ARG A 179 1.11 -20.55 -4.14
N THR A 180 1.85 -20.46 -3.03
CA THR A 180 1.75 -21.47 -1.95
C THR A 180 1.50 -20.91 -0.56
N ASP A 181 1.46 -19.58 -0.38
CA ASP A 181 1.20 -19.04 0.96
C ASP A 181 -0.24 -19.34 1.41
N ALA A 182 -0.38 -19.77 2.67
CA ALA A 182 -1.69 -20.09 3.24
C ALA A 182 -2.58 -18.85 3.41
N SER A 183 -2.00 -17.66 3.59
CA SER A 183 -2.73 -16.41 3.73
C SER A 183 -3.04 -15.80 2.37
N THR A 184 -4.34 -15.61 2.10
CA THR A 184 -4.83 -14.88 0.93
C THR A 184 -4.23 -13.48 0.82
N GLU A 185 -4.07 -12.77 1.93
CA GLU A 185 -3.53 -11.41 1.94
C GLU A 185 -2.04 -11.39 1.53
N VAL A 186 -1.29 -12.45 1.88
CA VAL A 186 0.11 -12.60 1.48
C VAL A 186 0.20 -12.97 0.00
N ARG A 187 -0.63 -13.90 -0.49
CA ARG A 187 -0.69 -14.23 -1.92
C ARG A 187 -1.03 -13.00 -2.76
N HIS A 188 -2.05 -12.25 -2.36
CA HIS A 188 -2.46 -11.00 -3.00
C HIS A 188 -1.30 -9.98 -3.05
N ALA A 189 -0.67 -9.69 -1.91
CA ALA A 189 0.46 -8.77 -1.86
C ALA A 189 1.62 -9.23 -2.73
N ALA A 190 1.94 -10.53 -2.73
CA ALA A 190 3.00 -11.10 -3.54
C ALA A 190 2.71 -10.93 -5.03
N VAL A 191 1.49 -11.24 -5.48
CA VAL A 191 1.05 -11.03 -6.88
C VAL A 191 1.21 -9.57 -7.29
N GLY A 192 0.76 -8.62 -6.48
CA GLY A 192 0.93 -7.18 -6.77
C GLY A 192 2.40 -6.74 -6.82
N ALA A 193 3.24 -7.28 -5.93
CA ALA A 193 4.68 -7.00 -5.92
C ALA A 193 5.41 -7.56 -7.15
N LEU A 194 4.95 -8.67 -7.74
CA LEU A 194 5.47 -9.17 -9.01
C LEU A 194 5.26 -8.17 -10.16
N GLY A 195 4.32 -7.24 -10.02
CA GLY A 195 4.10 -6.12 -10.95
C GLY A 195 5.23 -5.09 -11.02
N PHE A 196 6.32 -5.28 -10.28
CA PHE A 196 7.57 -4.51 -10.42
C PHE A 196 8.67 -5.26 -11.17
N ALA A 197 8.42 -6.50 -11.60
CA ALA A 197 9.35 -7.23 -12.45
C ALA A 197 9.61 -6.47 -13.77
N THR A 198 10.84 -6.56 -14.25
CA THR A 198 11.30 -5.91 -15.49
C THR A 198 11.30 -6.85 -16.69
N ASP A 199 10.93 -8.11 -16.49
CA ASP A 199 10.91 -9.16 -17.51
C ASP A 199 9.69 -10.08 -17.34
N ASP A 200 9.47 -10.92 -18.35
CA ASP A 200 8.31 -11.80 -18.45
C ASP A 200 8.40 -13.03 -17.54
N SER A 201 9.44 -13.19 -16.71
CA SER A 201 9.64 -14.39 -15.92
C SER A 201 8.54 -14.63 -14.87
N VAL A 202 7.71 -13.63 -14.59
CA VAL A 202 6.56 -13.70 -13.66
C VAL A 202 5.28 -14.21 -14.34
N ILE A 203 5.26 -14.34 -15.67
CA ILE A 203 4.03 -14.61 -16.43
C ILE A 203 3.34 -15.92 -16.02
N GLU A 204 4.10 -16.98 -15.81
CA GLU A 204 3.57 -18.29 -15.41
C GLU A 204 2.88 -18.18 -14.04
N THR A 205 3.55 -17.55 -13.07
CA THR A 205 3.01 -17.34 -11.72
C THR A 205 1.73 -16.52 -11.76
N LEU A 206 1.73 -15.41 -12.50
CA LEU A 206 0.56 -14.52 -12.60
C LEU A 206 -0.60 -15.21 -13.33
N THR A 207 -0.30 -16.03 -14.33
CA THR A 207 -1.31 -16.84 -15.05
C THR A 207 -1.96 -17.87 -14.12
N LEU A 208 -1.16 -18.53 -13.27
CA LEU A 208 -1.70 -19.46 -12.25
C LEU A 208 -2.55 -18.71 -11.22
N ALA A 209 -2.15 -17.50 -10.82
CA ALA A 209 -2.89 -16.68 -9.85
C ALA A 209 -4.27 -16.22 -10.36
N LEU A 210 -4.52 -16.20 -11.68
CA LEU A 210 -5.86 -16.02 -12.24
C LEU A 210 -6.84 -17.16 -11.91
N ALA A 211 -6.37 -18.26 -11.35
CA ALA A 211 -7.19 -19.39 -10.91
C ALA A 211 -7.18 -19.57 -9.38
N ASP A 212 -6.70 -18.57 -8.63
CA ASP A 212 -6.70 -18.62 -7.15
C ASP A 212 -8.11 -18.73 -6.58
N GLU A 213 -8.27 -19.45 -5.47
CA GLU A 213 -9.55 -19.59 -4.76
C GLU A 213 -10.15 -18.22 -4.36
N ALA A 214 -9.28 -17.25 -4.03
CA ALA A 214 -9.69 -15.94 -3.60
C ALA A 214 -9.78 -14.97 -4.78
N TRP A 215 -10.98 -14.44 -5.00
CA TRP A 215 -11.25 -13.51 -6.11
C TRP A 215 -10.35 -12.26 -6.09
N ARG A 216 -9.95 -11.78 -4.91
CA ARG A 216 -9.02 -10.64 -4.78
C ARG A 216 -7.64 -10.96 -5.38
N VAL A 217 -7.15 -12.19 -5.23
CA VAL A 217 -5.87 -12.61 -5.82
C VAL A 217 -5.99 -12.70 -7.34
N ARG A 218 -7.11 -13.23 -7.85
CA ARG A 218 -7.39 -13.28 -9.30
C ARG A 218 -7.50 -11.88 -9.90
N GLU A 219 -8.17 -10.96 -9.22
CA GLU A 219 -8.28 -9.56 -9.61
C GLU A 219 -6.88 -8.91 -9.73
N GLU A 220 -6.06 -9.03 -8.68
CA GLU A 220 -4.71 -8.47 -8.65
C GLU A 220 -3.80 -9.10 -9.72
N ALA A 221 -3.99 -10.39 -10.01
CA ALA A 221 -3.27 -11.09 -11.09
C ALA A 221 -3.61 -10.52 -12.46
N ALA A 222 -4.90 -10.32 -12.76
CA ALA A 222 -5.35 -9.69 -14.01
C ALA A 222 -4.79 -8.26 -14.12
N ALA A 223 -4.92 -7.46 -13.05
CA ALA A 223 -4.39 -6.10 -13.00
C ALA A 223 -2.87 -6.06 -13.26
N THR A 224 -2.13 -6.99 -12.65
CA THR A 224 -0.67 -7.09 -12.76
C THR A 224 -0.22 -7.51 -14.15
N LEU A 225 -0.86 -8.52 -14.76
CA LEU A 225 -0.61 -8.93 -16.14
C LEU A 225 -0.81 -7.77 -17.13
N GLY A 226 -1.88 -6.99 -16.94
CA GLY A 226 -2.15 -5.80 -17.74
C GLY A 226 -1.16 -4.66 -17.51
N LYS A 227 -0.72 -4.44 -16.27
CA LYS A 227 0.32 -3.45 -15.92
C LYS A 227 1.65 -3.75 -16.62
N LEU A 228 2.05 -5.02 -16.63
CA LEU A 228 3.28 -5.49 -17.26
C LEU A 228 3.16 -5.68 -18.78
N ARG A 229 1.95 -5.59 -19.32
CA ARG A 229 1.64 -5.81 -20.75
C ARG A 229 2.12 -7.17 -21.28
N LEU A 230 1.92 -8.22 -20.49
CA LEU A 230 2.35 -9.58 -20.83
C LEU A 230 1.42 -10.21 -21.86
N VAL A 231 1.67 -9.94 -23.15
CA VAL A 231 0.81 -10.38 -24.27
C VAL A 231 0.61 -11.89 -24.29
N ALA A 232 1.62 -12.68 -23.90
CA ALA A 232 1.53 -14.13 -23.84
C ALA A 232 0.48 -14.65 -22.81
N ALA A 233 -0.01 -13.81 -21.90
CA ALA A 233 -1.08 -14.15 -20.95
C ALA A 233 -2.49 -13.93 -21.51
N ARG A 234 -2.63 -13.50 -22.78
CA ARG A 234 -3.91 -13.20 -23.44
C ARG A 234 -4.98 -14.26 -23.19
N HIS A 235 -4.70 -15.52 -23.49
CA HIS A 235 -5.70 -16.59 -23.37
C HIS A 235 -6.14 -16.86 -21.92
N ALA A 236 -5.23 -16.67 -20.96
CA ALA A 236 -5.58 -16.77 -19.55
C ALA A 236 -6.49 -15.61 -19.11
N LEU A 237 -6.21 -14.39 -19.58
CA LEU A 237 -7.06 -13.23 -19.34
C LEU A 237 -8.43 -13.37 -20.03
N GLU A 238 -8.48 -13.90 -21.25
CA GLU A 238 -9.75 -14.22 -21.94
C GLU A 238 -10.59 -15.22 -21.14
N SER A 239 -9.95 -16.23 -20.54
CA SER A 239 -10.64 -17.19 -19.67
C SER A 239 -11.19 -16.50 -18.41
N ALA A 240 -10.46 -15.53 -17.84
CA ALA A 240 -10.87 -14.76 -16.67
C ALA A 240 -12.03 -13.78 -16.94
N LEU A 241 -12.45 -13.59 -18.19
CA LEU A 241 -13.66 -12.80 -18.51
C LEU A 241 -14.94 -13.48 -18.00
N ALA A 242 -14.92 -14.81 -17.85
CA ALA A 242 -16.03 -15.61 -17.36
C ALA A 242 -16.03 -15.80 -15.83
N ASP A 243 -15.26 -15.00 -15.08
CA ASP A 243 -15.20 -15.11 -13.62
C ASP A 243 -16.54 -14.79 -12.95
N ASP A 244 -16.85 -15.50 -11.85
CA ASP A 244 -18.06 -15.28 -11.04
C ASP A 244 -18.09 -13.88 -10.40
N TYR A 245 -16.92 -13.29 -10.17
CA TYR A 245 -16.78 -11.95 -9.60
C TYR A 245 -16.51 -10.94 -10.70
N TRP A 246 -17.47 -10.04 -10.91
CA TRP A 246 -17.38 -9.01 -11.95
C TRP A 246 -16.15 -8.10 -11.81
N GLN A 247 -15.59 -7.94 -10.61
CA GLN A 247 -14.34 -7.20 -10.39
C GLN A 247 -13.17 -7.86 -11.13
N VAL A 248 -13.09 -9.20 -11.12
CA VAL A 248 -12.09 -9.96 -11.85
C VAL A 248 -12.31 -9.81 -13.36
N THR A 249 -13.56 -10.00 -13.82
CA THR A 249 -13.93 -9.76 -15.23
C THR A 249 -13.52 -8.36 -15.68
N LEU A 250 -13.81 -7.33 -14.88
CA LEU A 250 -13.47 -5.94 -15.20
C LEU A 250 -11.96 -5.76 -15.34
N GLN A 251 -11.15 -6.30 -14.42
CA GLN A 251 -9.69 -6.18 -14.54
C GLN A 251 -9.15 -7.01 -15.70
N ALA A 252 -9.73 -8.17 -16.01
CA ALA A 252 -9.35 -8.97 -17.17
C ALA A 252 -9.59 -8.20 -18.48
N VAL A 253 -10.75 -7.55 -18.63
CA VAL A 253 -11.06 -6.66 -19.76
C VAL A 253 -10.04 -5.54 -19.89
N ARG A 254 -9.79 -4.84 -18.78
CA ARG A 254 -8.82 -3.74 -18.74
C ARG A 254 -7.42 -4.22 -19.12
N ALA A 255 -7.02 -5.39 -18.63
CA ALA A 255 -5.74 -5.99 -18.93
C ALA A 255 -5.62 -6.31 -20.43
N LEU A 256 -6.63 -6.94 -21.03
CA LEU A 256 -6.69 -7.21 -22.47
C LEU A 256 -6.57 -5.93 -23.32
N GLY A 257 -7.28 -4.86 -22.93
CA GLY A 257 -7.13 -3.54 -23.57
C GLY A 257 -5.69 -3.04 -23.53
N ARG A 258 -5.03 -3.12 -22.35
CA ARG A 258 -3.63 -2.71 -22.17
C ARG A 258 -2.63 -3.57 -22.93
N LEU A 259 -2.93 -4.85 -23.18
CA LEU A 259 -2.12 -5.72 -24.04
C LEU A 259 -2.12 -5.22 -25.49
N ARG A 260 -3.22 -4.59 -25.93
CA ARG A 260 -3.41 -4.10 -27.31
C ARG A 260 -3.29 -5.20 -28.37
N ASP A 261 -3.64 -6.43 -28.02
CA ASP A 261 -3.68 -7.56 -28.96
C ASP A 261 -5.09 -7.68 -29.57
N ALA A 262 -5.21 -7.28 -30.83
CA ALA A 262 -6.47 -7.28 -31.57
C ALA A 262 -7.18 -8.65 -31.62
N ALA A 263 -6.50 -9.76 -31.34
CA ALA A 263 -7.14 -11.08 -31.31
C ALA A 263 -8.22 -11.22 -30.21
N SER A 264 -8.15 -10.42 -29.14
CA SER A 264 -9.16 -10.45 -28.07
C SER A 264 -10.42 -9.62 -28.37
N THR A 265 -10.51 -9.02 -29.57
CA THR A 265 -11.63 -8.14 -29.94
C THR A 265 -12.98 -8.81 -29.78
N HIS A 266 -13.12 -10.06 -30.24
CA HIS A 266 -14.39 -10.78 -30.13
C HIS A 266 -14.74 -11.06 -28.67
N ALA A 267 -13.79 -11.60 -27.89
CA ALA A 267 -14.00 -11.94 -26.49
C ALA A 267 -14.42 -10.71 -25.66
N VAL A 268 -13.83 -9.54 -25.92
CA VAL A 268 -14.20 -8.28 -25.24
C VAL A 268 -15.53 -7.73 -25.75
N SER A 269 -15.87 -7.92 -27.02
CA SER A 269 -17.13 -7.46 -27.62
C SER A 269 -18.36 -8.06 -26.94
N ASP A 270 -18.28 -9.34 -26.56
CA ASP A 270 -19.37 -10.05 -25.86
C ASP A 270 -19.72 -9.40 -24.51
N LEU A 271 -18.81 -8.63 -23.92
CA LEU A 271 -19.04 -7.95 -22.64
C LEU A 271 -19.72 -6.58 -22.77
N LEU A 272 -20.00 -6.10 -23.99
CA LEU A 272 -20.85 -4.91 -24.21
C LEU A 272 -22.32 -5.14 -23.88
N ILE A 273 -22.73 -6.36 -23.55
CA ILE A 273 -24.06 -6.69 -23.03
C ILE A 273 -24.03 -7.20 -21.59
N PHE A 274 -22.87 -7.10 -20.92
CA PHE A 274 -22.70 -7.60 -19.56
C PHE A 274 -23.67 -6.91 -18.58
N PRO A 275 -24.25 -7.61 -17.58
CA PRO A 275 -25.26 -7.03 -16.69
C PRO A 275 -24.82 -5.76 -15.96
N ILE A 276 -23.53 -5.68 -15.61
CA ILE A 276 -22.95 -4.58 -14.84
C ILE A 276 -22.38 -3.52 -15.78
N SER A 277 -22.86 -2.28 -15.68
CA SER A 277 -22.47 -1.20 -16.58
C SER A 277 -20.99 -0.82 -16.48
N ASN A 278 -20.37 -0.98 -15.31
CA ASN A 278 -18.93 -0.78 -15.14
C ASN A 278 -18.10 -1.70 -16.04
N VAL A 279 -18.52 -2.96 -16.22
CA VAL A 279 -17.85 -3.92 -17.12
C VAL A 279 -18.09 -3.53 -18.58
N ARG A 280 -19.32 -3.19 -18.96
CA ARG A 280 -19.64 -2.75 -20.33
C ARG A 280 -18.84 -1.50 -20.73
N LYS A 281 -18.72 -0.54 -19.81
CA LYS A 281 -17.92 0.68 -19.99
C LYS A 281 -16.47 0.33 -20.23
N GLU A 282 -15.90 -0.54 -19.39
CA GLU A 282 -14.51 -0.98 -19.54
C GLU A 282 -14.30 -1.76 -20.85
N ALA A 283 -15.27 -2.59 -21.26
CA ALA A 283 -15.22 -3.33 -22.53
C ALA A 283 -15.18 -2.38 -23.72
N ALA A 284 -16.02 -1.35 -23.74
CA ALA A 284 -15.98 -0.32 -24.77
C ALA A 284 -14.60 0.37 -24.83
N LEU A 285 -14.04 0.78 -23.69
CA LEU A 285 -12.71 1.39 -23.65
C LEU A 285 -11.62 0.43 -24.14
N ALA A 286 -11.63 -0.82 -23.68
CA ALA A 286 -10.68 -1.85 -24.08
C ALA A 286 -10.73 -2.11 -25.60
N LEU A 287 -11.91 -2.17 -26.22
CA LEU A 287 -12.05 -2.30 -27.68
C LEU A 287 -11.40 -1.14 -28.45
N GLY A 288 -11.50 0.09 -27.91
CA GLY A 288 -10.77 1.24 -28.44
C GLY A 288 -9.25 1.07 -28.35
N GLU A 289 -8.75 0.54 -27.23
CA GLU A 289 -7.33 0.26 -27.04
C GLU A 289 -6.81 -0.85 -27.95
N LEU A 290 -7.60 -1.91 -28.15
CA LEU A 290 -7.34 -2.99 -29.10
C LEU A 290 -7.29 -2.45 -30.53
N GLY A 291 -8.22 -1.56 -30.88
CA GLY A 291 -8.17 -0.79 -32.13
C GLY A 291 -8.55 -1.58 -33.39
N ASN A 292 -9.23 -2.72 -33.25
CA ASN A 292 -9.70 -3.52 -34.39
C ASN A 292 -11.05 -2.97 -34.91
N ALA A 293 -11.15 -2.75 -36.22
CA ALA A 293 -12.35 -2.27 -36.89
C ALA A 293 -13.55 -3.22 -36.77
N ASP A 294 -13.32 -4.52 -36.52
CA ASP A 294 -14.39 -5.51 -36.30
C ASP A 294 -15.28 -5.15 -35.10
N ALA A 295 -14.78 -4.34 -34.15
CA ALA A 295 -15.55 -3.86 -33.00
C ALA A 295 -16.54 -2.74 -33.33
N LEU A 296 -16.47 -2.10 -34.51
CA LEU A 296 -17.24 -0.89 -34.79
C LEU A 296 -18.75 -1.12 -34.71
N ALA A 297 -19.25 -2.21 -35.29
CA ALA A 297 -20.68 -2.50 -35.29
C ALA A 297 -21.25 -2.68 -33.88
N VAL A 298 -20.53 -3.37 -32.99
CA VAL A 298 -20.97 -3.58 -31.61
C VAL A 298 -20.83 -2.30 -30.76
N LEU A 299 -19.80 -1.48 -31.02
CA LEU A 299 -19.64 -0.18 -30.36
C LEU A 299 -20.72 0.82 -30.79
N GLU A 300 -21.15 0.79 -32.07
CA GLU A 300 -22.27 1.59 -32.56
C GLU A 300 -23.58 1.22 -31.85
N ALA A 301 -23.83 -0.07 -31.63
CA ALA A 301 -24.96 -0.52 -30.83
C ALA A 301 -24.87 0.01 -29.38
N ALA A 302 -23.68 0.00 -28.78
CA ALA A 302 -23.42 0.51 -27.42
C ALA A 302 -23.61 2.04 -27.28
N LEU A 303 -23.74 2.80 -28.38
CA LEU A 303 -24.15 4.21 -28.33
C LEU A 303 -25.58 4.38 -27.80
N ASN A 304 -26.38 3.32 -27.79
CA ASN A 304 -27.73 3.31 -27.24
C ASN A 304 -27.82 2.62 -25.87
N ASP A 305 -26.69 2.34 -25.22
CA ASP A 305 -26.68 1.74 -23.87
C ASP A 305 -27.44 2.63 -22.87
N GLY A 306 -28.13 2.01 -21.91
CA GLY A 306 -28.85 2.72 -20.86
C GLY A 306 -27.95 3.59 -19.97
N ASP A 307 -26.70 3.19 -19.79
CA ASP A 307 -25.71 3.89 -18.97
C ASP A 307 -24.97 4.98 -19.78
N PRO A 308 -25.01 6.26 -19.35
CA PRO A 308 -24.34 7.37 -20.04
C PRO A 308 -22.82 7.21 -20.19
N GLU A 309 -22.15 6.58 -19.22
CA GLU A 309 -20.71 6.37 -19.25
C GLU A 309 -20.33 5.30 -20.27
N VAL A 310 -21.18 4.28 -20.48
CA VAL A 310 -21.00 3.30 -21.57
C VAL A 310 -21.12 3.97 -22.93
N ARG A 311 -22.16 4.80 -23.14
CA ARG A 311 -22.31 5.57 -24.39
C ARG A 311 -21.12 6.48 -24.66
N LYS A 312 -20.55 7.09 -23.60
CA LYS A 312 -19.35 7.92 -23.69
C LYS A 312 -18.12 7.11 -24.06
N ALA A 313 -17.90 5.97 -23.41
CA ALA A 313 -16.81 5.06 -23.71
C ALA A 313 -16.88 4.55 -25.16
N ALA A 314 -18.07 4.17 -25.64
CA ALA A 314 -18.28 3.73 -27.02
C ALA A 314 -17.89 4.81 -28.05
N ARG A 315 -18.28 6.07 -27.83
CA ARG A 315 -17.86 7.19 -28.70
C ARG A 315 -16.34 7.37 -28.73
N ILE A 316 -15.69 7.27 -27.58
CA ILE A 316 -14.22 7.37 -27.48
C ILE A 316 -13.56 6.23 -28.25
N ALA A 317 -14.04 5.00 -28.08
CA ALA A 317 -13.50 3.82 -28.74
C ALA A 317 -13.64 3.87 -30.26
N ILE A 318 -14.81 4.26 -30.78
CA ILE A 318 -15.05 4.44 -32.22
C ILE A 318 -14.08 5.48 -32.80
N ALA A 319 -13.90 6.62 -32.12
CA ALA A 319 -12.94 7.65 -32.55
C ALA A 319 -11.50 7.11 -32.60
N GLN A 320 -11.06 6.41 -31.54
CA GLN A 320 -9.72 5.81 -31.48
C GLN A 320 -9.46 4.79 -32.59
N ILE A 321 -10.44 3.94 -32.90
CA ILE A 321 -10.36 2.97 -34.00
C ILE A 321 -10.27 3.71 -35.34
N GLY A 322 -11.10 4.72 -35.56
CA GLY A 322 -11.10 5.53 -36.78
C GLY A 322 -9.77 6.25 -37.03
N GLU A 323 -9.19 6.86 -36.01
CA GLU A 323 -7.87 7.52 -36.08
C GLU A 323 -6.76 6.53 -36.45
N ARG A 324 -6.75 5.33 -35.86
CA ARG A 324 -5.76 4.28 -36.21
C ARG A 324 -5.95 3.77 -37.64
N GLY A 325 -7.18 3.59 -38.10
CA GLY A 325 -7.48 3.19 -39.48
C GLY A 325 -6.96 4.20 -40.50
N ALA A 326 -7.17 5.50 -40.25
CA ALA A 326 -6.69 6.58 -41.12
C ALA A 326 -5.14 6.61 -41.24
N LEU A 327 -4.42 6.31 -40.15
CA LEU A 327 -2.95 6.26 -40.16
C LEU A 327 -2.38 5.07 -40.96
N HIS A 328 -3.08 3.94 -41.01
CA HIS A 328 -2.63 2.75 -41.75
C HIS A 328 -3.03 2.78 -43.23
N GLY A 329 -4.14 3.45 -43.59
CA GLY A 329 -4.57 3.63 -44.98
C GLY A 329 -3.81 4.74 -45.75
N ALA A 330 -2.96 5.51 -45.08
CA ALA A 330 -2.18 6.61 -45.67
C ALA A 330 -0.70 6.24 -45.97
N ARG A 331 -0.32 4.95 -45.86
CA ARG A 331 1.00 4.40 -46.20
C ARG A 331 0.91 3.46 -47.38
#